data_AF-A0A662JF39-F1
#
_entry.id   AF-A0A662JF39-F1
#
_cell.length_a   1.000
_cell.length_b   1.000
_cell.length_c   1.000
_cell.angle_alpha   90.00
_cell.angle_beta   90.00
_cell.angle_gamma   90.00
#
_symmetry.space_group_name_H-M   'P 1'
#
loop_
_entity.id
_entity.type
_entity.pdbx_description
1 polymer ?
#
loop_
_entity_poly.entity_id
_entity_poly.type
_entity_poly.pdbx_seq_one_letter_code
_entity_poly.pdbx_strand_id
1 'polypeptide(L)'
;MMWIPLGEDVRIGVFICHCGGNVSQVIDVERARAEVSRLEGVVTALDYEHLCSKAYLDMIKNVVKEFNSNRVVVASCPPLMHLQTFRSAAEGAGLNHIS
;
A
#
# COMPACT_ATOMS: atom_id res chain seq x y z
N MET A 1 31.26 -7.12 6.83
CA MET A 1 30.40 -8.31 6.65
C MET A 1 29.05 -7.98 7.26
N MET A 2 28.13 -7.42 6.48
CA MET A 2 26.87 -6.86 6.97
C MET A 2 25.83 -7.99 7.00
N TRP A 3 25.38 -8.35 8.20
CA TRP A 3 24.39 -9.39 8.43
C TRP A 3 23.00 -8.80 8.15
N ILE A 4 22.31 -9.27 7.10
CA ILE A 4 20.86 -9.08 6.96
C ILE A 4 20.22 -10.15 7.86
N PRO A 5 19.45 -9.79 8.90
CA PRO A 5 18.76 -10.78 9.69
C PRO A 5 17.68 -11.45 8.84
N LEU A 6 17.76 -12.77 8.69
CA LEU A 6 16.61 -13.62 8.40
C LEU A 6 15.67 -13.52 9.62
N GLY A 7 14.42 -13.08 9.55
CA GLY A 7 13.59 -12.48 8.52
C GLY A 7 12.26 -12.24 9.24
N GLU A 8 11.84 -10.98 9.40
CA GLU A 8 10.54 -10.70 10.02
C GLU A 8 9.41 -11.33 9.20
N ASP A 9 8.36 -11.82 9.86
CA ASP A 9 7.15 -12.31 9.18
C ASP A 9 6.67 -11.26 8.17
N VAL A 10 6.32 -11.71 6.97
CA VAL A 10 5.86 -10.81 5.91
C VAL A 10 4.49 -10.24 6.29
N ARG A 11 4.43 -8.91 6.44
CA ARG A 11 3.22 -8.16 6.83
C ARG A 11 2.94 -7.09 5.80
N ILE A 12 2.03 -7.38 4.89
CA ILE A 12 1.72 -6.56 3.73
C ILE A 12 0.48 -5.71 4.02
N GLY A 13 0.63 -4.40 3.85
CA GLY A 13 -0.49 -3.47 3.72
C GLY A 13 -0.83 -3.24 2.24
N VAL A 14 -2.06 -3.55 1.84
CA VAL A 14 -2.53 -3.37 0.46
C VAL A 14 -3.48 -2.18 0.39
N PHE A 15 -3.22 -1.24 -0.52
CA PHE A 15 -4.05 -0.06 -0.74
C PHE A 15 -4.50 0.00 -2.19
N ILE A 16 -5.82 0.04 -2.43
CA ILE A 16 -6.41 0.02 -3.77
C ILE A 16 -7.09 1.36 -4.05
N CYS A 17 -6.75 1.99 -5.17
CA CYS A 17 -7.27 3.31 -5.55
C CYS A 17 -8.50 3.17 -6.46
N HIS A 18 -9.56 3.93 -6.19
CA HIS A 18 -10.71 4.06 -7.10
C HIS A 18 -10.42 5.05 -8.25
N CYS A 19 -9.49 5.99 -8.00
CA CYS A 19 -9.02 7.00 -8.92
C CYS A 19 -10.13 7.93 -9.47
N GLY A 20 -11.07 8.37 -8.63
CA GLY A 20 -12.14 9.28 -9.08
C GLY A 20 -13.08 8.64 -10.09
N GLY A 21 -13.28 7.32 -10.00
CA GLY A 21 -14.01 6.54 -11.00
C GLY A 21 -13.18 5.98 -12.15
N ASN A 22 -11.95 6.47 -12.41
CA ASN A 22 -11.14 5.95 -13.53
C ASN A 22 -10.81 4.45 -13.41
N VAL A 23 -10.74 3.92 -12.18
CA VAL A 23 -10.56 2.49 -11.90
C VAL A 23 -11.88 1.87 -11.48
N SER A 24 -12.59 2.46 -10.50
CA SER A 24 -13.77 1.84 -9.90
C SER A 24 -15.00 1.74 -10.81
N GLN A 25 -15.04 2.48 -11.93
CA GLN A 25 -16.11 2.31 -12.94
C GLN A 25 -15.90 1.07 -13.83
N VAL A 26 -14.69 0.52 -13.88
CA VAL A 26 -14.33 -0.62 -14.74
C VAL A 26 -14.01 -1.86 -13.91
N ILE A 27 -13.45 -1.67 -12.72
CA ILE A 27 -13.02 -2.73 -11.81
C ILE A 27 -13.85 -2.68 -10.54
N ASP A 28 -14.34 -3.83 -10.10
CA ASP A 28 -14.95 -4.00 -8.78
C ASP A 28 -13.85 -3.96 -7.70
N VAL A 29 -13.60 -2.75 -7.19
CA VAL A 29 -12.55 -2.49 -6.20
C VAL A 29 -12.87 -3.14 -4.85
N GLU A 30 -14.14 -3.18 -4.45
CA GLU A 30 -14.55 -3.80 -3.19
C GLU A 30 -14.28 -5.30 -3.21
N ARG A 31 -14.64 -5.98 -4.31
CA ARG A 31 -14.31 -7.40 -4.50
C ARG A 31 -12.81 -7.61 -4.55
N ALA A 32 -12.07 -6.77 -5.28
CA ALA A 32 -10.61 -6.87 -5.33
C ALA A 32 -10.00 -6.77 -3.92
N ARG A 33 -10.44 -5.80 -3.10
CA ARG A 33 -10.02 -5.69 -1.69
C ARG A 33 -10.36 -6.94 -0.89
N ALA A 34 -11.58 -7.44 -1.02
CA ALA A 34 -12.02 -8.62 -0.29
C ALA A 34 -11.19 -9.86 -0.64
N GLU A 35 -10.85 -10.06 -1.91
CA GLU A 35 -10.00 -11.19 -2.33
C GLU A 35 -8.56 -11.04 -1.84
N VAL A 36 -7.93 -9.86 -1.98
CA VAL A 36 -6.54 -9.69 -1.54
C VAL A 36 -6.39 -9.77 -0.02
N SER A 37 -7.42 -9.38 0.74
CA SER A 37 -7.41 -9.48 2.21
C SER A 37 -7.31 -10.92 2.73
N ARG A 38 -7.59 -11.92 1.89
CA ARG A 38 -7.49 -13.35 2.25
C ARG A 38 -6.13 -13.96 1.92
N LEU A 39 -5.25 -13.21 1.25
CA LEU A 39 -3.92 -13.71 0.89
C LEU A 39 -3.01 -13.79 2.11
N GLU A 40 -2.15 -14.80 2.12
CA GLU A 40 -1.16 -14.99 3.19
C GLU A 40 -0.24 -13.75 3.31
N GLY A 41 0.02 -13.33 4.54
CA GLY A 41 0.85 -12.16 4.84
C GLY A 41 0.16 -10.81 4.67
N VAL A 42 -1.05 -10.73 4.09
CA VAL A 42 -1.81 -9.48 4.04
C VAL A 42 -2.44 -9.22 5.40
N VAL A 43 -1.93 -8.19 6.09
CA VAL A 43 -2.37 -7.82 7.45
C VAL A 43 -3.41 -6.72 7.43
N THR A 44 -3.49 -5.96 6.34
CA THR A 44 -4.51 -4.94 6.11
C THR A 44 -4.70 -4.72 4.62
N ALA A 45 -5.95 -4.53 4.21
CA ALA A 45 -6.32 -4.17 2.84
C ALA A 45 -7.40 -3.09 2.90
N LEU A 46 -7.14 -1.95 2.28
CA LEU A 46 -8.04 -0.79 2.27
C LEU A 46 -8.19 -0.23 0.85
N ASP A 47 -9.32 0.40 0.59
CA ASP A 47 -9.61 1.06 -0.67
C ASP A 47 -10.10 2.50 -0.46
N TYR A 48 -9.66 3.42 -1.31
CA TYR A 48 -9.97 4.86 -1.20
C TYR A 48 -10.00 5.57 -2.56
N GLU A 49 -10.65 6.73 -2.60
CA GLU A 49 -10.90 7.46 -3.84
C GLU A 49 -9.62 7.93 -4.55
N HIS A 50 -8.72 8.59 -3.81
CA HIS A 50 -7.57 9.30 -4.37
C HIS A 50 -6.31 9.09 -3.56
N LEU A 51 -5.76 7.87 -3.53
CA LEU A 51 -4.60 7.52 -2.69
C LEU A 51 -3.37 8.44 -2.86
N CYS A 52 -3.22 9.12 -3.99
CA CYS A 52 -2.13 10.08 -4.22
C CYS A 52 -2.32 11.44 -3.51
N SER A 53 -3.49 11.72 -2.92
CA SER A 53 -3.74 12.96 -2.18
C SER A 53 -2.97 12.98 -0.86
N LYS A 54 -2.55 14.17 -0.42
CA LYS A 54 -1.77 14.33 0.83
C LYS A 54 -2.45 13.67 2.04
N ALA A 55 -3.76 13.84 2.18
CA ALA A 55 -4.51 13.25 3.29
C ALA A 55 -4.42 11.72 3.29
N TYR A 56 -4.52 11.09 2.12
CA TYR A 56 -4.43 9.63 2.02
C TYR A 56 -2.99 9.11 2.13
N LEU A 57 -1.99 9.88 1.70
CA LEU A 57 -0.58 9.53 1.95
C LEU A 57 -0.26 9.51 3.46
N ASP A 58 -0.81 10.45 4.22
CA ASP A 58 -0.66 10.46 5.67
C ASP A 58 -1.46 9.32 6.33
N MET A 59 -2.64 8.98 5.81
CA MET A 59 -3.37 7.78 6.21
C MET A 59 -2.56 6.49 5.97
N ILE A 60 -1.94 6.31 4.80
CA ILE A 60 -1.10 5.13 4.50
C ILE A 60 0.00 4.99 5.56
N LYS A 61 0.68 6.08 5.92
CA LYS A 61 1.72 6.06 6.96
C LYS A 61 1.18 5.59 8.31
N ASN A 62 0.00 6.06 8.69
CA ASN A 62 -0.61 5.72 9.97
C ASN A 62 -1.02 4.24 9.99
N VAL A 63 -1.66 3.76 8.92
CA VAL A 63 -2.08 2.36 8.79
C VAL A 63 -0.88 1.42 8.77
N VAL A 64 0.20 1.77 8.06
CA VAL A 64 1.44 0.98 8.07
C VAL A 64 1.96 0.80 9.49
N LYS A 65 1.97 1.86 10.30
CA LYS A 65 2.40 1.81 11.70
C LYS A 65 1.43 1.03 12.59
N GLU A 66 0.13 1.28 12.44
CA GLU A 66 -0.93 0.64 13.24
C GLU A 66 -0.94 -0.89 13.07
N PHE A 67 -0.83 -1.37 11.83
CA PHE A 67 -0.86 -2.80 11.52
C PHE A 67 0.52 -3.45 11.57
N ASN A 68 1.57 -2.68 11.92
CA ASN A 68 2.96 -3.09 11.87
C ASN A 68 3.29 -3.77 10.52
N SER A 69 2.86 -3.15 9.42
CA SER A 69 3.15 -3.65 8.08
C SER A 69 4.61 -3.36 7.76
N ASN A 70 5.34 -4.35 7.23
CA ASN A 70 6.72 -4.20 6.80
C ASN A 70 6.87 -4.21 5.26
N ARG A 71 5.76 -4.36 4.53
CA ARG A 71 5.66 -4.22 3.06
C ARG A 71 4.38 -3.47 2.70
N VAL A 72 4.41 -2.76 1.57
CA VAL A 72 3.24 -2.02 1.05
C VAL A 72 3.05 -2.32 -0.42
N VAL A 73 1.81 -2.58 -0.80
CA VAL A 73 1.36 -2.67 -2.20
C VAL A 73 0.33 -1.57 -2.44
N VAL A 74 0.54 -0.77 -3.48
CA VAL A 74 -0.42 0.26 -3.90
C VAL A 74 -0.92 -0.06 -5.31
N ALA A 75 -2.15 -0.56 -5.42
CA ALA A 75 -2.81 -0.81 -6.69
C ALA A 75 -3.51 0.49 -7.15
N SER A 76 -2.83 1.25 -8.01
CA SER A 76 -3.31 2.57 -8.46
C SER A 76 -2.88 2.88 -9.90
N CYS A 77 -2.61 4.14 -10.20
CA CYS A 77 -2.18 4.60 -11.51
C CYS A 77 -0.80 4.04 -11.92
N PRO A 78 -0.42 4.14 -13.22
CA PRO A 78 0.90 3.77 -13.68
C PRO A 78 2.05 4.34 -12.82
N PRO A 79 3.09 3.53 -12.52
CA PRO A 79 4.13 3.89 -11.56
C PRO A 79 4.89 5.16 -11.96
N LEU A 80 5.02 5.44 -13.26
CA LEU A 80 5.69 6.65 -13.77
C LEU A 80 5.11 7.96 -13.24
N MET A 81 3.85 7.98 -12.78
CA MET A 81 3.21 9.22 -12.30
C MET A 81 3.40 9.46 -10.81
N HIS A 82 3.27 8.42 -9.98
CA HIS A 82 3.18 8.58 -8.51
C HIS A 82 4.08 7.65 -7.70
N LEU A 83 4.96 6.87 -8.34
CA LEU A 83 5.88 5.98 -7.62
C LEU A 83 6.70 6.73 -6.57
N GLN A 84 7.24 7.90 -6.91
CA GLN A 84 8.05 8.67 -5.95
C GLN A 84 7.22 9.19 -4.78
N THR A 85 5.97 9.59 -5.03
CA THR A 85 5.03 10.03 -3.99
C THR A 85 4.75 8.93 -2.99
N PHE A 86 4.44 7.71 -3.47
CA PHE A 86 4.18 6.57 -2.59
C PHE A 86 5.45 6.07 -1.88
N ARG A 87 6.60 6.10 -2.55
CA ARG A 87 7.90 5.82 -1.92
C ARG A 87 8.16 6.77 -0.75
N SER A 88 8.10 8.08 -0.97
CA SER A 88 8.30 9.04 0.12
C SER A 88 7.30 8.87 1.28
N ALA A 89 6.07 8.44 0.99
CA ALA A 89 5.12 8.10 2.05
C ALA A 89 5.54 6.85 2.84
N ALA A 90 5.92 5.76 2.17
CA ALA A 90 6.40 4.54 2.82
C ALA A 90 7.70 4.77 3.62
N GLU A 91 8.64 5.57 3.09
CA GLU A 91 9.85 6.05 3.78
C GLU A 91 9.50 6.79 5.07
N GLY A 92 8.54 7.73 4.99
CA GLY A 92 8.03 8.46 6.16
C GLY A 92 7.28 7.58 7.17
N ALA A 93 6.90 6.37 6.77
CA ALA A 93 6.36 5.34 7.66
C ALA A 93 7.45 4.46 8.31
N GLY A 94 8.71 4.62 7.92
CA GLY A 94 9.85 3.82 8.40
C GLY A 94 10.16 2.58 7.54
N LEU A 95 9.54 2.45 6.37
CA LEU A 95 9.81 1.34 5.45
C LEU A 95 10.99 1.64 4.55
N ASN A 96 11.80 0.62 4.28
CA ASN A 96 12.90 0.71 3.33
C ASN A 96 12.42 0.41 1.90
N HIS A 97 13.04 1.05 0.92
CA HIS A 97 12.73 0.81 -0.50
C HIS A 97 13.61 -0.31 -1.05
N ILE A 98 13.01 -1.45 -1.29
CA ILE A 98 13.54 -2.44 -2.21
C ILE A 98 12.43 -2.72 -3.20
N SER A 99 12.67 -2.36 -4.46
CA SER A 99 11.78 -2.67 -5.58
C SER A 99 11.74 -4.15 -5.86
#